data_AF-A0A1E1G8A1-F1
#
_entry.id   AF-A0A1E1G8A1-F1
#
_cell.length_a   1.000
_cell.length_b   1.000
_cell.length_c   1.000
_cell.angle_alpha   90.00
_cell.angle_beta   90.00
_cell.angle_gamma   90.00
#
_symmetry.space_group_name_H-M   'P 1'
#
loop_
_entity.id
_entity.type
_entity.pdbx_description
1 polymer ?
#
loop_
_entity_poly.entity_id
_entity_poly.type
_entity_poly.pdbx_seq_one_letter_code
_entity_poly.pdbx_strand_id
1 'polypeptide(L)' 'MAGALVLDKPYHNLKGIIVSKGLRQKDIAEKLDMDKSTLSMKLNRYRGRDFTFSEASKLAELLGVKMEDF' A
#
# COMPACT_ATOMS: atom_id res chain seq x y z
N MET A 1 10.37 -30.41 -8.14
CA MET A 1 9.29 -29.71 -7.43
C MET A 1 9.45 -28.22 -7.67
N ALA A 2 8.74 -27.66 -8.63
CA ALA A 2 8.73 -26.22 -8.89
C ALA A 2 7.83 -25.54 -7.83
N GLY A 3 8.36 -25.37 -6.62
CA GLY A 3 7.78 -24.47 -5.65
C GLY A 3 8.00 -23.06 -6.18
N ALA A 4 7.02 -22.52 -6.89
CA ALA A 4 7.00 -21.11 -7.22
C ALA A 4 7.18 -20.35 -5.91
N LEU A 5 8.37 -19.76 -5.72
CA LEU A 5 8.60 -18.74 -4.72
C LEU A 5 7.48 -17.73 -4.93
N VAL A 6 6.48 -17.75 -4.05
CA VAL A 6 5.48 -16.69 -3.97
C VAL A 6 6.34 -15.46 -3.76
N LEU A 7 6.52 -14.68 -4.83
CA LEU A 7 7.12 -13.36 -4.75
C LEU A 7 6.24 -12.67 -3.72
N ASP A 8 6.72 -12.58 -2.49
CA ASP A 8 6.05 -11.96 -1.36
C ASP A 8 5.96 -10.49 -1.74
N LYS A 9 4.91 -10.18 -2.52
CA LYS A 9 4.77 -8.88 -3.15
C LYS A 9 4.46 -7.95 -2.01
N PRO A 10 5.35 -6.99 -1.71
CA PRO A 10 5.13 -6.11 -0.59
C PRO A 10 3.80 -5.39 -0.77
N TYR A 11 3.06 -5.28 0.32
CA TYR A 11 1.76 -4.62 0.36
C TYR A 11 0.71 -5.25 -0.58
N HIS A 12 0.79 -6.57 -0.84
CA HIS A 12 -0.23 -7.26 -1.63
C HIS A 12 -1.60 -7.22 -0.93
N ASN A 13 -1.62 -7.46 0.39
CA ASN A 13 -2.82 -7.33 1.21
C ASN A 13 -3.38 -5.90 1.17
N LEU A 14 -2.51 -4.89 1.29
CA LEU A 14 -2.89 -3.48 1.18
C LEU A 14 -3.59 -3.16 -0.15
N LYS A 15 -3.04 -3.64 -1.27
CA LYS A 15 -3.65 -3.47 -2.60
C LYS A 15 -5.03 -4.11 -2.66
N GLY A 16 -5.19 -5.32 -2.09
CA GLY A 16 -6.48 -5.99 -1.98
C GLY A 16 -7.49 -5.18 -1.18
N ILE A 17 -7.09 -4.64 -0.03
CA ILE A 17 -7.94 -3.79 0.83
C ILE A 17 -8.36 -2.51 0.09
N ILE A 18 -7.43 -1.85 -0.59
CA ILE A 18 -7.69 -0.64 -1.38
C ILE A 18 -8.74 -0.92 -2.47
N VAL A 19 -8.58 -2.02 -3.21
CA VAL A 19 -9.53 -2.43 -4.26
C VAL A 19 -10.89 -2.81 -3.67
N SER A 20 -10.91 -3.57 -2.56
CA SER A 20 -12.13 -3.96 -1.86
C SER A 20 -12.95 -2.77 -1.37
N LYS A 21 -12.27 -1.68 -0.97
CA LYS A 21 -12.92 -0.43 -0.55
C LYS A 21 -13.31 0.48 -1.71
N GLY A 22 -12.99 0.12 -2.95
CA GLY A 22 -13.28 0.93 -4.13
C GLY A 22 -12.51 2.26 -4.18
N LEU A 23 -11.44 2.39 -3.39
CA LEU A 23 -10.67 3.63 -3.30
C LEU A 23 -9.71 3.74 -4.48
N ARG A 24 -9.66 4.93 -5.10
CA ARG A 24 -8.71 5.17 -6.18
C ARG A 24 -7.36 5.55 -5.58
N GLN A 25 -6.29 5.08 -6.22
CA GLN A 25 -4.92 5.46 -5.82
C GLN A 25 -4.71 6.98 -5.83
N LYS A 26 -5.43 7.72 -6.68
CA LYS A 26 -5.36 9.19 -6.72
C LYS A 26 -5.88 9.78 -5.40
N ASP A 27 -7.05 9.36 -4.95
CA ASP A 27 -7.68 9.87 -3.73
C ASP A 27 -6.83 9.54 -2.49
N ILE A 28 -6.24 8.34 -2.45
CA ILE A 28 -5.32 7.92 -1.39
C ILE A 28 -4.06 8.78 -1.40
N ALA A 29 -3.48 9.03 -2.58
CA ALA A 29 -2.28 9.85 -2.73
C ALA A 29 -2.54 11.30 -2.30
N GLU A 30 -3.69 11.87 -2.65
CA GLU A 30 -4.13 13.20 -2.19
C GLU A 30 -4.28 13.26 -0.66
N LYS A 31 -4.89 12.24 -0.03
CA LYS A 31 -5.02 12.16 1.44
C LYS A 31 -3.68 12.03 2.15
N LEU A 32 -2.70 11.41 1.49
CA LEU A 32 -1.36 11.20 2.01
C LEU A 32 -0.41 12.36 1.67
N ASP A 33 -0.88 13.39 0.98
CA ASP A 33 -0.08 14.53 0.51
C ASP A 33 1.12 14.07 -0.33
N MET A 34 0.89 13.13 -1.27
CA MET A 34 1.93 12.60 -2.15
C MET A 34 1.44 12.43 -3.58
N ASP A 35 2.38 12.35 -4.52
CA ASP A 35 2.06 11.95 -5.90
C ASP A 35 1.55 10.51 -5.98
N LYS A 36 0.60 10.28 -6.88
CA LYS A 36 0.14 8.92 -7.26
C LYS A 36 1.30 8.00 -7.64
N SER A 37 2.29 8.55 -8.34
CA SER A 37 3.51 7.84 -8.73
C SER A 37 4.32 7.40 -7.50
N THR A 38 4.41 8.25 -6.49
CA THR A 38 5.08 7.97 -5.22
C THR A 38 4.36 6.86 -4.45
N LEU A 39 3.03 6.95 -4.37
CA LEU A 39 2.21 5.89 -3.77
C LEU A 39 2.43 4.55 -4.48
N SER A 40 2.40 4.54 -5.82
CA SER A 40 2.64 3.33 -6.61
C SER A 40 4.05 2.75 -6.39
N MET A 41 5.07 3.61 -6.29
CA MET A 41 6.43 3.16 -5.98
C MET A 41 6.52 2.54 -4.58
N LYS A 42 5.87 3.12 -3.57
CA LYS A 42 5.83 2.57 -2.20
C LYS A 42 5.05 1.26 -2.13
N LEU A 43 3.87 1.20 -2.74
CA LEU A 43 3.07 -0.02 -2.86
C LEU A 43 3.81 -1.17 -3.55
N ASN A 44 4.80 -0.88 -4.40
CA ASN A 44 5.61 -1.90 -5.07
C ASN A 44 7.02 -2.05 -4.46
N ARG A 45 7.32 -1.37 -3.33
CA ARG A 45 8.66 -1.18 -2.76
C ARG A 45 9.75 -0.93 -3.81
N TYR A 46 9.42 -0.13 -4.82
CA TYR A 46 10.34 0.15 -5.91
C TYR A 46 11.56 0.91 -5.36
N ARG A 47 12.75 0.33 -5.59
CA ARG A 47 14.03 0.82 -5.06
C ARG A 47 14.06 0.95 -3.53
N GLY A 48 13.36 0.07 -2.81
CA GLY A 48 13.33 0.07 -1.35
C GLY A 48 12.55 1.25 -0.74
N ARG A 49 11.77 1.99 -1.54
CA ARG A 49 10.87 3.01 -0.99
C ARG A 49 9.79 2.35 -0.17
N ASP A 50 9.55 2.94 0.99
CA ASP A 50 8.56 2.45 1.92
C ASP A 50 7.65 3.56 2.45
N PHE A 51 6.55 3.16 3.08
CA PHE A 51 5.72 4.06 3.86
C PHE A 51 6.43 4.42 5.17
N THR A 52 6.47 5.70 5.45
CA THR A 52 6.81 6.20 6.79
C THR A 52 5.69 5.84 7.77
N PHE A 53 5.99 5.83 9.05
CA PHE A 53 4.99 5.56 10.09
C PHE A 53 3.75 6.47 9.97
N SER A 54 3.95 7.77 9.71
CA SER A 54 2.85 8.72 9.53
C SER A 54 1.97 8.41 8.31
N GLU A 55 2.56 7.96 7.21
CA GLU A 55 1.81 7.58 6.01
C GLU A 55 1.07 6.25 6.22
N ALA A 56 1.72 5.28 6.87
CA ALA A 56 1.11 4.00 7.22
C ALA A 56 -0.06 4.20 8.20
N SER A 57 0.07 5.10 9.18
CA SER A 57 -1.02 5.47 10.09
C SER A 57 -2.19 6.07 9.35
N LYS A 58 -1.94 7.07 8.49
CA LYS A 58 -3.01 7.68 7.68
C LYS A 58 -3.68 6.66 6.76
N LEU A 59 -2.92 5.71 6.19
CA LEU A 59 -3.46 4.60 5.40
C LEU A 59 -4.35 3.68 6.24
N ALA A 60 -3.88 3.27 7.42
CA ALA A 60 -4.64 2.47 8.37
C ALA A 60 -5.95 3.16 8.77
N GLU A 61 -5.92 4.44 9.09
CA GLU A 61 -7.11 5.24 9.42
C GLU A 61 -8.05 5.38 8.23
N LEU A 62 -7.53 5.67 7.04
CA LEU A 62 -8.31 5.83 5.82
C LEU A 62 -8.97 4.53 5.37
N LEU A 63 -8.27 3.42 5.54
CA LEU A 63 -8.75 2.09 5.23
C LEU A 63 -9.50 1.48 6.43
N GLY A 64 -9.50 2.07 7.62
CA GLY A 64 -10.10 1.47 8.82
C GLY A 64 -9.59 0.06 9.10
N VAL A 65 -8.29 -0.18 8.90
CA VAL A 65 -7.58 -1.45 9.16
C VAL A 65 -6.40 -1.18 10.08
N LYS A 66 -5.83 -2.19 10.74
CA LYS A 66 -4.63 -1.99 11.55
C LYS A 66 -3.39 -2.01 10.66
N MET A 67 -2.30 -1.39 11.13
CA MET A 67 -1.03 -1.43 10.40
C MET A 67 -0.44 -2.83 10.26
N GLU A 68 -0.86 -3.75 11.12
CA GLU A 68 -0.46 -5.16 11.13
C GLU A 68 -1.18 -5.99 10.04
N ASP A 69 -2.28 -5.46 9.48
CA ASP A 69 -3.10 -6.16 8.48
C ASP A 69 -2.56 -6.03 7.05
N PHE A 70 -1.54 -5.18 6.81
CA PHE A 70 -0.99 -4.89 5.48
C PHE A 70 0.51 -5.11 5.34
#